data_AF-A0A3D3UU65-F1
#
_entry.id   AF-A0A3D3UU65-F1
#
_cell.length_a   1.000
_cell.length_b   1.000
_cell.length_c   1.000
_cell.angle_alpha   90.00
_cell.angle_beta   90.00
_cell.angle_gamma   90.00
#
_symmetry.space_group_name_H-M   'P 1'
#
loop_
_entity.id
_entity.type
_entity.pdbx_description
1 polymer ?
#
loop_
_entity_poly.entity_id
_entity_poly.type
_entity_poly.pdbx_seq_one_letter_code
_entity_poly.pdbx_strand_id
1 'polypeptide(L)' 'DIIDMDMNLWTEAGRNPGPPVAAGTRNKFRYAYKDMAREGHIGLQYHGNMIWFRDLRIKSLD' A
#
# COMPACT_ATOMS: atom_id res chain seq x y z
N ASP A 1 14.14 -11.97 -3.46
CA ASP A 1 14.15 -11.06 -2.30
C ASP A 1 12.72 -10.68 -1.94
N ILE A 2 12.38 -10.78 -0.65
CA ILE A 2 11.09 -10.29 -0.13
C ILE A 2 11.33 -8.83 0.28
N ILE A 3 10.54 -7.92 -0.27
CA ILE A 3 10.51 -6.53 0.20
C ILE A 3 9.60 -6.52 1.43
N ASP A 4 10.18 -6.26 2.60
CA ASP A 4 9.43 -6.05 3.84
C ASP A 4 9.06 -4.57 3.97
N MET A 5 7.81 -4.30 4.38
CA MET A 5 7.29 -2.95 4.50
C MET A 5 6.29 -2.89 5.66
N ASP A 6 6.72 -2.25 6.76
CA ASP A 6 5.84 -1.99 7.90
C ASP A 6 5.11 -0.64 7.75
N MET A 7 3.83 -0.71 7.42
CA MET A 7 2.96 0.47 7.28
C MET A 7 2.72 1.22 8.60
N ASN A 8 3.03 0.63 9.75
CA ASN A 8 2.91 1.31 11.05
C ASN A 8 3.92 2.46 11.20
N LEU A 9 4.97 2.49 10.37
CA LEU A 9 6.00 3.53 10.40
C LEU A 9 5.52 4.86 9.80
N TRP A 10 4.43 4.87 9.03
CA TRP A 10 3.83 6.09 8.44
C TRP A 10 2.78 6.68 9.38
N THR A 11 3.26 7.33 10.43
CA THR A 11 2.44 7.87 11.53
C THR A 11 1.87 9.27 11.29
N GLU A 12 2.43 10.03 10.35
CA GLU A 12 2.07 11.42 10.06
C GLU A 12 1.54 11.60 8.63
N ALA A 13 0.43 12.34 8.49
CA ALA A 13 -0.14 12.68 7.19
C ALA A 13 0.83 13.54 6.35
N GLY A 14 0.97 13.21 5.06
CA GLY A 14 1.83 13.97 4.15
C GLY A 14 3.34 13.74 4.36
N ARG A 15 3.75 12.75 5.17
CA ARG A 15 5.16 12.48 5.50
C ARG A 15 5.52 11.00 5.40
N ASN A 16 6.74 10.74 4.94
CA ASN A 16 7.39 9.44 5.03
C ASN A 16 8.04 9.26 6.42
N PRO A 17 8.35 8.02 6.84
CA PRO A 17 9.05 7.74 8.09
C PRO A 17 10.40 8.45 8.15
N GLY A 18 10.82 8.77 9.37
CA GLY A 18 12.16 9.30 9.64
C GLY A 18 13.23 8.20 9.70
N PRO A 19 14.50 8.59 9.93
CA PRO A 19 15.58 7.63 10.14
C PRO A 19 15.31 6.74 11.38
N PRO A 20 15.77 5.49 11.40
CA PRO A 20 16.64 4.83 10.42
C PRO A 20 15.90 4.28 9.18
N VAL A 21 14.58 4.42 9.11
CA VAL A 21 13.72 3.79 8.10
C VAL A 21 13.77 4.54 6.78
N ALA A 22 13.62 5.86 6.81
CA ALA A 22 13.65 6.73 5.63
C ALA A 22 14.09 8.16 6.02
N ALA A 23 14.02 9.12 5.09
CA ALA A 23 14.54 10.47 5.31
C ALA A 23 13.50 11.50 5.83
N GLY A 24 12.29 11.09 6.21
CA GLY A 24 11.25 12.02 6.72
C GLY A 24 10.66 12.98 5.66
N THR A 25 10.82 12.66 4.38
CA THR A 25 10.42 13.55 3.27
C THR A 25 8.90 13.72 3.17
N ARG A 26 8.47 14.80 2.51
CA ARG A 26 7.05 15.04 2.22
C ARG A 26 6.54 14.03 1.19
N ASN A 27 5.32 13.52 1.40
CA ASN A 27 4.59 12.72 0.42
C ASN A 27 3.24 13.38 0.06
N LYS A 28 2.56 12.82 -0.95
CA LYS A 28 1.31 13.37 -1.49
C LYS A 28 0.05 12.93 -0.73
N PHE A 29 0.19 12.09 0.28
CA PHE A 29 -0.93 11.40 0.88
C PHE A 29 -1.57 12.20 2.01
N ARG A 30 -2.89 12.35 1.95
CA ARG A 30 -3.66 13.17 2.91
C ARG A 30 -3.77 12.55 4.30
N TYR A 31 -3.64 11.23 4.41
CA TYR A 31 -3.82 10.49 5.65
C TYR A 31 -2.52 9.82 6.07
N ALA A 32 -2.34 9.65 7.38
CA ALA A 32 -1.28 8.78 7.90
C ALA A 32 -1.60 7.33 7.50
N TYR A 33 -0.64 6.67 6.84
CA TYR A 33 -0.88 5.35 6.25
C TYR A 33 -1.11 4.27 7.30
N LYS A 34 -0.59 4.43 8.52
CA LYS A 34 -0.86 3.51 9.62
C LYS A 34 -2.35 3.37 9.96
N ASP A 35 -3.14 4.41 9.67
CA ASP A 35 -4.56 4.51 10.03
C ASP A 35 -5.48 4.12 8.86
N MET A 36 -4.92 3.74 7.71
CA MET A 36 -5.71 3.22 6.59
C MET A 36 -6.23 1.80 6.88
N ALA A 37 -7.33 1.43 6.22
CA ALA A 37 -7.94 0.11 6.36
C ALA A 37 -6.92 -1.01 6.03
N ARG A 38 -6.89 -2.05 6.88
CA ARG A 38 -6.00 -3.21 6.73
C ARG A 38 -6.64 -4.35 5.93
N GLU A 39 -7.93 -4.23 5.68
CA GLU A 39 -8.73 -5.16 4.89
C GLU A 39 -9.48 -4.38 3.82
N GLY A 40 -9.80 -5.06 2.73
CA GLY A 40 -10.53 -4.44 1.62
C GLY A 40 -10.80 -5.43 0.49
N HIS A 41 -11.35 -4.89 -0.58
CA HIS A 41 -11.67 -5.67 -1.77
C HIS A 41 -10.47 -5.75 -2.73
N ILE A 42 -10.37 -6.87 -3.43
CA ILE A 42 -9.45 -7.02 -4.56
C ILE A 42 -10.17 -6.49 -5.80
N GLY A 43 -9.58 -5.48 -6.43
CA GLY A 43 -10.10 -4.85 -7.65
C GLY A 43 -9.17 -5.07 -8.83
N LEU A 44 -9.75 -5.23 -10.02
CA LEU A 44 -9.02 -5.29 -11.29
C LEU A 44 -9.24 -3.96 -12.01
N GLN A 45 -8.15 -3.27 -12.34
CA GLN A 45 -8.22 -1.96 -12.98
C GLN A 45 -8.01 -2.08 -14.50
N TYR A 46 -8.83 -1.36 -15.26
CA TYR A 46 -8.65 -1.12 -16.69
C TYR A 46 -8.25 0.34 -16.91
N HIS A 47 -7.18 0.58 -17.64
CA HIS A 47 -6.65 1.91 -17.93
C HIS A 47 -6.50 2.15 -19.45
N GLY A 48 -7.53 1.76 -20.23
CA GLY A 48 -7.68 2.14 -21.64
C GLY A 48 -7.24 1.11 -22.69
N ASN A 49 -6.53 0.04 -22.30
CA ASN A 49 -6.07 -1.00 -23.22
C ASN A 49 -6.78 -2.34 -22.96
N MET A 50 -7.07 -3.08 -24.04
CA MET A 50 -7.81 -4.35 -23.96
C MET A 50 -7.10 -5.33 -23.02
N ILE A 51 -7.85 -5.87 -22.05
CA ILE A 51 -7.31 -6.71 -20.98
C ILE A 51 -8.28 -7.85 -20.67
N TRP A 52 -7.72 -9.03 -20.39
CA TRP A 52 -8.47 -10.20 -19.94
C TRP A 52 -7.78 -10.82 -18.74
N PHE A 53 -8.59 -11.29 -17.79
CA PHE A 53 -8.13 -12.00 -16.62
C PHE A 53 -8.79 -13.38 -16.61
N ARG A 54 -8.03 -14.40 -16.22
CA ARG A 54 -8.53 -15.77 -16.02
C ARG A 54 -7.75 -16.42 -14.88
N ASP A 55 -8.36 -17.45 -14.28
CA ASP A 55 -7.74 -18.28 -13.26
C ASP A 55 -7.21 -17.51 -12.01
N LEU A 56 -7.90 -16.43 -11.61
CA LEU A 56 -7.58 -15.68 -10.39
C LEU A 56 -7.91 -16.51 -9.14
N ARG A 57 -6.92 -16.74 -8.28
CA ARG A 57 -7.06 -17.51 -7.03
C ARG A 57 -6.45 -16.75 -5.87
N ILE A 58 -7.08 -16.83 -4.71
CA ILE A 58 -6.65 -16.17 -3.48
C ILE A 58 -6.60 -17.24 -2.38
N LYS A 59 -5.56 -17.20 -1.56
CA LYS A 59 -5.47 -17.98 -0.33
C LYS A 59 -5.38 -16.99 0.84
N SER A 60 -6.37 -17.03 1.72
CA SER A 60 -6.35 -16.31 3.00
C SER A 60 -5.22 -16.79 3.89
N LEU A 61 -4.63 -15.88 4.67
CA LEU A 61 -3.50 -16.15 5.57
C LEU A 61 -3.81 -15.86 7.04
N ASP A 62 -5.02 -15.39 7.30
CA ASP A 62 -5.69 -15.33 8.60
C ASP A 62 -5.79 -16.71 9.28
#